data_AF-A0A2A4PG64-F1
#
_entry.id   AF-A0A2A4PG64-F1
#
_cell.length_a   1.000
_cell.length_b   1.000
_cell.length_c   1.000
_cell.angle_alpha   90.00
_cell.angle_beta   90.00
_cell.angle_gamma   90.00
#
_symmetry.space_group_name_H-M   'P 1'
#
loop_
_entity.id
_entity.type
_entity.pdbx_description
1 polymer ?
#
loop_
_entity_poly.entity_id
_entity_poly.type
_entity_poly.pdbx_seq_one_letter_code
_entity_poly.pdbx_strand_id
1 'polypeptide(L)' 'MKTLLTLTLCLASMSGSAFAQDAKYKTELNIPYYNESTRKADPYIKERCELDIYYPEGKNEFATIVWFHGGGLTGG' A
#
# COMPACT_ATOMS: atom_id res chain seq x y z
N MET A 1 -46.16 22.63 -5.37
CA MET A 1 -46.11 21.17 -5.16
C MET A 1 -45.32 20.45 -6.26
N LYS A 2 -45.62 20.68 -7.55
CA LYS A 2 -44.90 20.04 -8.67
C LYS A 2 -43.39 20.33 -8.66
N THR A 3 -42.99 21.60 -8.48
CA THR A 3 -41.58 22.02 -8.38
C THR A 3 -40.84 21.40 -7.19
N LEU A 4 -41.50 21.23 -6.05
CA LEU A 4 -40.93 20.56 -4.89
C LEU A 4 -40.69 19.07 -5.17
N LEU A 5 -41.66 18.41 -5.82
CA LEU A 5 -41.55 17.00 -6.22
C LEU A 5 -40.43 16.78 -7.24
N THR A 6 -40.27 17.67 -8.22
CA THR A 6 -39.19 17.61 -9.22
C THR A 6 -37.82 17.78 -8.57
N LEU A 7 -37.71 18.66 -7.58
CA LEU A 7 -36.46 18.90 -6.85
C LEU A 7 -36.07 17.67 -6.02
N THR A 8 -37.01 17.06 -5.30
CA THR A 8 -36.75 15.84 -4.51
C THR A 8 -36.32 14.67 -5.40
N LEU A 9 -36.91 14.53 -6.59
CA LEU A 9 -36.56 13.48 -7.54
C LEU A 9 -35.15 13.67 -8.14
N CYS A 10 -34.72 14.92 -8.37
CA CYS A 10 -33.35 15.23 -8.79
C CYS A 10 -32.30 14.98 -7.71
N LEU A 11 -32.60 15.26 -6.44
CA LEU A 11 -31.65 14.97 -5.37
C LEU A 11 -31.48 13.47 -5.14
N ALA A 12 -32.56 12.68 -5.28
CA ALA A 12 -32.49 11.23 -5.12
C ALA A 12 -31.62 10.55 -6.20
N SER A 13 -31.59 11.08 -7.42
CA SER A 13 -30.77 10.54 -8.52
C SER A 13 -29.29 10.91 -8.44
N MET A 14 -28.89 11.81 -7.54
CA MET A 14 -27.48 12.16 -7.27
C MET A 14 -26.83 11.29 -6.18
N SER A 15 -27.51 10.24 -5.73
CA SER A 15 -26.95 9.22 -4.84
C SER A 15 -25.95 8.36 -5.63
N GLY A 16 -24.81 8.94 -5.98
CA GLY A 16 -23.74 8.26 -6.69
C GLY A 16 -23.21 7.10 -5.87
N SER A 17 -23.17 5.91 -6.46
CA SER A 17 -22.49 4.76 -5.88
C SER A 17 -21.02 5.11 -5.70
N ALA A 18 -20.59 5.30 -4.45
CA ALA A 18 -19.17 5.34 -4.13
C ALA A 18 -18.60 3.94 -4.38
N PHE A 19 -18.01 3.73 -5.56
CA PHE A 19 -17.20 2.56 -5.80
C PHE A 19 -15.89 2.74 -5.03
N ALA A 20 -15.82 2.17 -3.82
CA ALA A 20 -14.53 1.78 -3.28
C ALA A 20 -13.99 0.71 -4.23
N GLN A 21 -13.15 1.11 -5.18
CA GLN A 21 -12.41 0.15 -5.97
C GLN A 21 -11.50 -0.57 -4.99
N ASP A 22 -11.76 -1.85 -4.74
CA ASP A 22 -10.80 -2.74 -4.09
C ASP A 22 -9.55 -2.75 -4.97
N ALA A 23 -8.62 -1.84 -4.69
CA ALA A 23 -7.31 -1.89 -5.29
C ALA A 23 -6.72 -3.23 -4.85
N LYS A 24 -6.46 -4.12 -5.81
CA LYS A 24 -5.76 -5.36 -5.50
C LYS A 24 -4.36 -4.98 -5.05
N TYR A 25 -4.01 -5.40 -3.85
CA TYR A 25 -2.66 -5.23 -3.32
C TYR A 25 -1.95 -6.56 -3.31
N LYS A 26 -0.64 -6.49 -3.52
CA LYS A 26 0.26 -7.61 -3.37
C LYS A 26 1.25 -7.32 -2.24
N THR A 27 1.58 -8.37 -1.51
CA THR A 27 2.66 -8.37 -0.53
C THR A 27 3.77 -9.29 -1.02
N GLU A 28 4.98 -8.78 -1.08
CA GLU A 28 6.19 -9.58 -1.26
C GLU A 28 7.02 -9.49 0.01
N LEU A 29 7.47 -10.63 0.51
CA LEU A 29 8.13 -10.74 1.82
C LEU A 29 9.61 -11.07 1.65
N ASN A 30 10.44 -10.62 2.60
CA ASN A 30 11.84 -11.00 2.73
C ASN A 30 12.69 -10.70 1.47
N ILE A 31 12.48 -9.53 0.86
CA ILE A 31 13.23 -9.11 -0.32
C ILE A 31 14.60 -8.56 0.12
N PRO A 32 15.72 -9.22 -0.21
CA PRO A 32 17.04 -8.71 0.11
C PRO A 32 17.36 -7.45 -0.71
N TYR A 33 17.81 -6.39 -0.06
CA TYR A 33 18.22 -5.15 -0.74
C TYR A 33 19.73 -4.98 -0.90
N TYR A 34 20.54 -5.90 -0.35
CA TYR A 34 21.96 -6.03 -0.68
C TYR A 34 22.19 -7.13 -1.71
N ASN A 35 23.25 -6.96 -2.51
CA ASN A 35 23.69 -7.96 -3.47
C ASN A 35 24.13 -9.27 -2.77
N GLU A 36 24.23 -10.34 -3.57
CA GLU A 36 24.52 -11.67 -3.05
C GLU A 36 25.92 -11.78 -2.43
N SER A 37 26.93 -11.08 -2.97
CA SER A 37 28.30 -11.16 -2.43
C SER A 37 28.39 -10.54 -1.03
N THR A 38 27.75 -9.40 -0.79
CA THR A 38 27.65 -8.80 0.55
C THR A 38 26.91 -9.70 1.53
N ARG A 39 25.78 -10.29 1.10
CA ARG A 39 25.01 -11.21 1.96
C ARG A 39 25.75 -12.51 2.29
N LYS A 40 26.62 -12.99 1.39
CA LYS A 40 27.46 -14.16 1.67
C LYS A 40 28.59 -13.84 2.67
N ALA A 41 29.05 -12.59 2.69
CA ALA A 41 30.14 -12.17 3.54
C ALA A 41 29.70 -11.90 5.00
N ASP A 42 28.44 -11.54 5.22
CA ASP A 42 27.93 -11.17 6.55
C ASP A 42 26.56 -11.82 6.84
N PRO A 43 26.49 -12.80 7.78
CA PRO A 43 25.25 -13.44 8.19
C PRO A 43 24.21 -12.47 8.77
N TYR A 44 24.64 -11.42 9.48
CA TYR A 44 23.75 -10.43 10.06
C TYR A 44 23.04 -9.62 8.96
N ILE A 45 23.79 -9.17 7.94
CA ILE A 45 23.18 -8.52 6.76
C ILE A 45 22.24 -9.49 6.04
N LYS A 46 22.65 -10.76 5.89
CA LYS A 46 21.82 -11.76 5.21
C LYS A 46 20.46 -11.94 5.89
N GLU A 47 20.41 -11.88 7.21
CA GLU A 47 19.22 -12.09 8.03
C GLU A 47 18.39 -10.81 8.22
N ARG A 48 19.03 -9.65 8.42
CA ARG A 48 18.35 -8.42 8.84
C ARG A 48 18.08 -7.44 7.72
N CYS A 49 18.81 -7.50 6.61
CA CYS A 49 18.69 -6.55 5.51
C CYS A 49 17.72 -7.04 4.42
N GLU A 50 16.49 -7.28 4.83
CA GLU A 50 15.38 -7.69 3.97
C GLU A 50 14.20 -6.71 4.12
N LEU A 51 13.37 -6.58 3.07
CA LEU A 51 12.20 -5.72 3.02
C LEU A 51 10.94 -6.53 2.75
N ASP A 52 9.86 -6.14 3.41
CA ASP A 52 8.52 -6.51 3.00
C ASP A 52 7.91 -5.35 2.21
N ILE A 53 7.37 -5.63 1.03
CA ILE A 53 6.79 -4.62 0.14
C ILE A 53 5.31 -4.90 -0.05
N TYR A 54 4.48 -3.95 0.37
CA TYR A 54 3.03 -3.93 0.14
C TYR A 54 2.67 -2.84 -0.86
N TYR A 55 2.14 -3.22 -2.02
CA TYR A 55 1.92 -2.27 -3.12
C TYR A 55 0.66 -2.57 -3.95
N PRO A 56 0.03 -1.53 -4.56
CA PRO A 56 -1.13 -1.72 -5.42
C PRO A 56 -0.73 -2.33 -6.77
N GLU A 57 -1.42 -3.40 -7.18
CA GLU A 57 -1.20 -4.02 -8.48
C GLU A 57 -1.72 -3.14 -9.62
N GLY A 58 -0.98 -3.10 -10.74
CA GLY A 58 -1.41 -2.41 -11.97
C GLY A 58 -1.45 -0.88 -11.86
N LYS A 59 -0.88 -0.29 -10.80
CA LYS A 59 -0.82 1.15 -10.59
C LYS A 59 0.63 1.62 -10.50
N ASN A 60 0.94 2.71 -11.21
CA ASN A 60 2.21 3.42 -11.14
C ASN A 60 2.03 4.78 -10.44
N GLU A 61 3.14 5.47 -10.16
CA GLU A 61 3.15 6.86 -9.67
C GLU A 61 2.28 7.09 -8.42
N PHE A 62 2.41 6.21 -7.43
CA PHE A 62 1.73 6.34 -6.14
C PHE A 62 2.70 6.77 -5.05
N ALA A 63 2.16 7.43 -4.01
CA ALA A 63 2.95 7.79 -2.84
C ALA A 63 3.49 6.53 -2.15
N THR A 64 4.79 6.52 -1.85
CA THR A 64 5.46 5.41 -1.15
C THR A 64 5.79 5.83 0.27
N ILE A 65 5.51 4.94 1.23
CA ILE A 65 5.86 5.11 2.63
C ILE A 65 6.96 4.11 2.96
N VAL A 66 8.04 4.60 3.58
CA VAL A 66 9.07 3.74 4.16
C VAL A 66 8.83 3.70 5.66
N TRP A 67 8.58 2.50 6.19
CA TRP A 67 8.36 2.28 7.61
C TRP A 67 9.53 1.49 8.20
N PHE A 68 10.09 2.01 9.28
CA PHE A 68 11.13 1.34 10.05
C PHE A 68 10.54 0.77 11.33
N HIS A 69 10.78 -0.51 11.59
CA HIS A 69 10.47 -1.12 12.87
C HIS A 69 11.42 -0.60 13.95
N GLY A 70 10.88 -0.30 15.12
CA GLY A 70 11.69 0.11 16.27
C GLY A 70 12.32 -1.11 16.94
N GLY A 71 13.60 -1.02 17.29
CA GLY A 71 14.30 -2.07 18.04
C GLY A 71 15.68 -1.66 18.57
N GLY A 72 15.90 -0.36 18.76
CA GLY A 72 17.21 0.19 19.12
C GLY A 72 18.23 0.03 17.99
N LEU A 73 19.45 -0.39 18.31
CA LEU A 73 20.54 -0.56 17.33
C LEU A 73 20.51 -1.92 16.60
N THR A 74 19.79 -2.92 17.12
CA THR A 74 19.93 -4.31 16.66
C THR A 74 18.62 -5.07 16.49
N GLY A 75 17.51 -4.56 17.03
CA GLY A 75 16.23 -5.27 17.05
C GLY A 75 15.26 -4.90 15.92
N GLY A 76 15.55 -3.83 15.19
CA GLY A 76 14.73 -3.33 14.06
C GLY A 76 14.95 -4.12 12.77
#